data_AF-B4W2X8-F1
#
_entry.id   AF-B4W2X8-F1
#
_cell.length_a   1.000
_cell.length_b   1.000
_cell.length_c   1.000
_cell.angle_alpha   90.00
_cell.angle_beta   90.00
_cell.angle_gamma   90.00
#
_symmetry.space_group_name_H-M   'P 1'
#
loop_
_entity.id
_entity.type
_entity.pdbx_description
1 polymer ?
#
loop_
_entity_poly.entity_id
_entity_poly.type
_entity_poly.pdbx_seq_one_letter_code
_entity_poly.pdbx_strand_id
1 'polypeptide(L)'
;MTTITYCKGLPTPADELNPIGFTDLEMFLTSLSDIFYQATVETVNHLLNKEIKFNQSSWNSHIQEKYGLSKRYANGVIALARGKTSSAKECRKRQIKQLESRVKSAKDWVAKATKKIKLAGKFYRKKNWQSSPKGCNFPLSSNLKTKKTNWYHLRQGRHHKKRYIHRLHNQIKHLLRAKIRVKVSRGSVFIVGSKDESYGNQTCQWSGDTLKLRVPDCLEAKFGKYVTSKIGSFSRKINRLPNSGAKTWHFYRKDNRWVVAVQFTPASVEKVSREIKYGALGIDLNPSSIGWAYVDGQGNLRAQGTLPFQTGLPTGKQDAQLVDVCLKLAALARSFACPVLCENLDFSRKKAQLRERTKKYARMLSAWAYSRFYQILSSILSNRGITLVFVNPAYTSLIGCVKYSRMYGLSSDVAAALAIARRGMNLSERLPRSVSAYLGVNPRKHVWSALYQFNNFIGRCPVVNRRHDYYSVSNWEPLVKADIEQQCRVSAKRKR
;
A
#
# COMPACT_ATOMS: atom_id res chain seq x y z
N MET A 1 14.95 11.23 7.08
CA MET A 1 15.83 10.11 7.45
C MET A 1 14.97 8.87 7.64
N THR A 2 15.34 7.74 7.04
CA THR A 2 14.64 6.46 7.25
C THR A 2 15.00 5.92 8.64
N THR A 3 13.98 5.59 9.44
CA THR A 3 14.18 4.95 10.75
C THR A 3 13.77 3.48 10.67
N ILE A 4 14.47 2.62 11.41
CA ILE A 4 14.11 1.22 11.60
C ILE A 4 13.78 1.01 13.07
N THR A 5 12.87 0.07 13.34
CA THR A 5 12.50 -0.33 14.70
C THR A 5 12.79 -1.81 14.87
N TYR A 6 13.60 -2.15 15.87
CA TYR A 6 13.76 -3.53 16.32
C TYR A 6 12.90 -3.75 17.55
N CYS A 7 12.14 -4.85 17.57
CA CYS A 7 11.30 -5.23 18.70
C CYS A 7 11.55 -6.67 19.13
N LYS A 8 11.37 -6.93 20.43
CA LYS A 8 11.31 -8.26 21.03
C LYS A 8 10.47 -8.24 22.31
N GLY A 9 9.92 -9.38 22.69
CA GLY A 9 9.39 -9.53 24.05
C GLY A 9 10.51 -9.28 25.06
N LEU A 10 10.19 -8.59 26.16
CA LEU A 10 11.12 -8.51 27.27
C LEU A 10 11.28 -9.93 27.84
N PRO A 11 12.51 -10.44 27.99
CA PRO A 11 12.73 -11.69 28.69
C PRO A 11 12.36 -11.52 30.17
N THR A 12 12.07 -12.64 30.82
CA THR A 12 11.85 -12.74 32.27
C THR A 12 12.91 -13.71 32.82
N PRO A 13 14.16 -13.23 33.02
CA PRO A 13 15.24 -14.07 33.53
C PRO A 13 14.88 -14.59 34.91
N ALA A 14 15.03 -15.90 35.16
CA ALA A 14 14.62 -16.50 36.42
C ALA A 14 15.40 -15.95 37.62
N ASP A 15 16.65 -15.52 37.39
CA ASP A 15 17.53 -14.86 38.36
C ASP A 15 17.08 -13.44 38.74
N GLU A 16 16.19 -12.83 37.97
CA GLU A 16 15.67 -11.47 38.21
C GLU A 16 14.23 -11.47 38.75
N LEU A 17 13.62 -12.64 39.00
CA LEU A 17 12.24 -12.74 39.45
C LEU A 17 12.12 -12.51 40.95
N ASN A 18 11.20 -11.62 41.33
CA ASN A 18 10.77 -11.46 42.70
C ASN A 18 9.79 -12.59 43.14
N PRO A 19 9.38 -12.64 44.42
CA PRO A 19 8.44 -13.66 44.91
C PRO A 19 7.06 -13.67 44.22
N ILE A 20 6.71 -12.60 43.52
CA ILE A 20 5.44 -12.42 42.81
C ILE A 20 5.59 -12.82 41.32
N GLY A 21 6.78 -13.26 40.91
CA GLY A 21 7.07 -13.73 39.54
C GLY A 21 7.25 -12.62 38.51
N PHE A 22 7.63 -11.41 38.93
CA PHE A 22 7.96 -10.30 38.04
C PHE A 22 9.39 -9.82 38.23
N THR A 23 10.00 -9.31 37.16
CA THR A 23 11.29 -8.62 37.27
C THR A 23 11.10 -7.19 37.81
N ASP A 24 12.14 -6.64 38.43
CA ASP A 24 12.14 -5.22 38.87
C ASP A 24 11.86 -4.26 37.71
N LEU A 25 12.36 -4.59 36.51
CA LEU A 25 12.06 -3.84 35.29
C LEU A 25 10.57 -3.87 34.94
N GLU A 26 9.91 -5.02 35.02
CA GLU A 26 8.49 -5.13 34.71
C GLU A 26 7.61 -4.41 35.74
N MET A 27 7.98 -4.47 37.02
CA MET A 27 7.32 -3.71 38.08
C MET A 27 7.48 -2.21 37.86
N PHE A 28 8.71 -1.76 37.62
CA PHE A 28 9.02 -0.36 37.33
C PHE A 28 8.24 0.15 36.11
N LEU A 29 8.27 -0.58 35.00
CA LEU A 29 7.54 -0.21 33.79
C LEU A 29 6.02 -0.16 34.02
N THR A 30 5.48 -1.04 34.86
CA THR A 30 4.05 -1.03 35.21
C THR A 30 3.69 0.26 35.94
N SER A 31 4.40 0.59 37.02
CA SER A 31 4.18 1.84 37.78
C SER A 31 4.42 3.10 36.92
N LEU A 32 5.50 3.13 36.15
CA LEU A 32 5.82 4.25 35.27
C LEU A 32 4.75 4.44 34.17
N SER A 33 4.22 3.35 33.63
CA SER A 33 3.26 3.41 32.53
C SER A 33 1.90 3.98 32.93
N ASP A 34 1.51 3.86 34.19
CA ASP A 34 0.28 4.46 34.71
C ASP A 34 0.41 5.99 34.81
N ILE A 35 1.55 6.47 35.32
CA ILE A 35 1.89 7.90 35.32
C ILE A 35 1.97 8.43 33.88
N PHE A 36 2.67 7.71 33.00
CA PHE A 36 2.77 8.04 31.57
C PHE A 36 1.40 8.12 30.90
N TYR A 37 0.49 7.21 31.23
CA TYR A 37 -0.86 7.19 30.68
C TYR A 37 -1.62 8.46 31.06
N GLN A 38 -1.63 8.83 32.34
CA GLN A 38 -2.33 10.04 32.81
C GLN A 38 -1.75 11.31 32.18
N ALA A 39 -0.43 11.46 32.20
CA ALA A 39 0.25 12.60 31.59
C ALA A 39 0.02 12.68 30.06
N THR A 40 -0.03 11.53 29.38
CA THR A 40 -0.34 11.46 27.95
C THR A 40 -1.78 11.87 27.66
N VAL A 41 -2.75 11.44 28.47
CA VAL A 41 -4.16 11.81 28.31
C VAL A 41 -4.34 13.33 28.49
N GLU A 42 -3.76 13.90 29.53
CA GLU A 42 -3.79 15.36 29.76
C GLU A 42 -3.15 16.12 28.60
N THR A 43 -1.97 15.70 28.16
CA THR A 43 -1.27 16.32 27.03
C THR A 43 -2.06 16.21 25.73
N VAL A 44 -2.73 15.08 25.47
CA VAL A 44 -3.60 14.90 24.31
C VAL A 44 -4.79 15.85 24.37
N ASN A 45 -5.45 15.99 25.54
CA ASN A 45 -6.57 16.91 25.70
C ASN A 45 -6.14 18.36 25.45
N HIS A 46 -4.98 18.75 25.97
CA HIS A 46 -4.40 20.07 25.72
C HIS A 46 -4.06 20.28 24.23
N LEU A 47 -3.46 19.31 23.55
CA LEU A 47 -3.15 19.36 22.11
C LEU A 47 -4.39 19.37 21.19
N LEU A 48 -5.54 18.89 21.68
CA LEU A 48 -6.80 18.93 20.96
C LEU A 48 -7.56 20.24 21.18
N ASN A 49 -7.23 20.99 22.23
CA ASN A 49 -7.74 22.32 22.42
C ASN A 49 -7.18 23.26 21.34
N LYS A 50 -8.05 23.93 20.59
CA LYS A 50 -7.67 24.81 19.48
C LYS A 50 -7.39 26.25 19.93
N GLU A 51 -7.83 26.60 21.14
CA GLU A 51 -7.74 27.96 21.68
C GLU A 51 -6.37 28.24 22.28
N ILE A 52 -5.62 27.19 22.65
CA ILE A 52 -4.34 27.31 23.34
C ILE A 52 -3.20 26.91 22.39
N LYS A 53 -2.24 27.81 22.22
CA LYS A 53 -1.01 27.51 21.47
C LYS A 53 -0.12 26.60 22.31
N PHE A 54 0.23 25.43 21.77
CA PHE A 54 1.12 24.49 22.46
C PHE A 54 2.55 25.03 22.52
N ASN A 55 3.04 25.36 23.72
CA ASN A 55 4.44 25.63 23.98
C ASN A 55 5.09 24.38 24.63
N GLN A 56 6.10 23.81 23.97
CA GLN A 56 6.72 22.57 24.43
C GLN A 56 7.52 22.74 25.72
N SER A 57 8.21 23.86 25.90
CA SER A 57 9.10 24.06 27.04
C SER A 57 8.30 24.24 28.32
N SER A 58 7.29 25.13 28.30
CA SER A 58 6.42 25.34 29.47
C SER A 58 5.60 24.09 29.81
N TRP A 59 5.08 23.39 28.80
CA TRP A 59 4.32 22.16 29.02
C TRP A 59 5.19 21.03 29.57
N ASN A 60 6.47 20.98 29.17
CA ASN A 60 7.42 20.05 29.75
C ASN A 60 7.60 20.34 31.25
N SER A 61 7.83 21.60 31.63
CA SER A 61 7.91 22.00 33.06
C SER A 61 6.66 21.61 33.84
N HIS A 62 5.46 21.87 33.30
CA HIS A 62 4.19 21.47 33.91
C HIS A 62 4.09 19.96 34.17
N ILE A 63 4.50 19.13 33.19
CA ILE A 63 4.51 17.67 33.38
C ILE A 63 5.51 17.26 34.46
N GLN A 64 6.68 17.89 34.51
CA GLN A 64 7.70 17.59 35.52
C GLN A 64 7.17 17.88 36.93
N GLU A 65 6.59 19.06 37.15
CA GLU A 65 6.04 19.50 38.44
C GLU A 65 4.86 18.63 38.89
N LYS A 66 3.89 18.39 37.99
CA LYS A 66 2.65 17.68 38.34
C LYS A 66 2.85 16.17 38.56
N TYR A 67 3.73 15.54 37.80
CA TYR A 67 3.88 14.08 37.79
C TYR A 67 5.23 13.59 38.37
N GLY A 68 6.10 14.51 38.81
CA GLY A 68 7.44 14.20 39.30
C GLY A 68 8.31 13.47 38.28
N LEU A 69 8.08 13.72 36.98
CA LEU A 69 8.84 13.11 35.89
C LEU A 69 10.05 13.98 35.57
N SER A 70 11.16 13.36 35.16
CA SER A 70 12.28 14.14 34.63
C SER A 70 11.96 14.75 33.26
N LYS A 71 12.64 15.84 32.88
CA LYS A 71 12.55 16.50 31.57
C LYS A 71 12.51 15.54 30.37
N ARG A 72 13.31 14.47 30.44
CA ARG A 72 13.45 13.44 29.38
C ARG A 72 12.19 12.58 29.27
N TYR A 73 11.63 12.14 30.40
CA TYR A 73 10.37 11.42 30.43
C TYR A 73 9.20 12.31 30.00
N ALA A 74 9.16 13.57 30.43
CA ALA A 74 8.17 14.54 29.99
C ALA A 74 8.21 14.76 28.45
N ASN A 75 9.40 14.86 27.87
CA ASN A 75 9.57 14.89 26.40
C ASN A 75 9.04 13.62 25.72
N GLY A 76 9.24 12.45 26.35
CA GLY A 76 8.67 11.18 25.93
C GLY A 76 7.14 11.18 25.88
N VAL A 77 6.50 11.67 26.94
CA VAL A 77 5.04 11.86 27.02
C VAL A 77 4.55 12.77 25.90
N ILE A 78 5.20 13.93 25.71
CA ILE A 78 4.82 14.91 24.67
C ILE A 78 4.96 14.29 23.28
N ALA A 79 6.05 13.57 23.01
CA ALA A 79 6.28 12.91 21.72
C ALA A 79 5.21 11.84 21.44
N LEU A 80 4.88 11.02 22.44
CA LEU A 80 3.83 10.01 22.33
C LEU A 80 2.46 10.65 22.08
N ALA A 81 2.10 11.68 22.85
CA ALA A 81 0.84 12.41 22.71
C ALA A 81 0.71 13.09 21.33
N ARG A 82 1.77 13.73 20.85
CA ARG A 82 1.83 14.32 19.50
C ARG A 82 1.66 13.24 18.42
N GLY A 83 2.37 12.12 18.54
CA GLY A 83 2.25 10.99 17.60
C GLY A 83 0.83 10.45 17.51
N LYS A 84 0.18 10.22 18.67
CA LYS A 84 -1.21 9.75 18.75
C LYS A 84 -2.20 10.76 18.16
N THR A 85 -2.05 12.05 18.48
CA THR A 85 -2.91 13.13 17.97
C THR A 85 -2.77 13.31 16.46
N SER A 86 -1.55 13.33 15.94
CA SER A 86 -1.27 13.40 14.50
C SER A 86 -1.84 12.19 13.77
N SER A 87 -1.67 10.97 14.32
CA SER A 87 -2.25 9.76 13.76
C SER A 87 -3.78 9.84 13.71
N ALA A 88 -4.44 10.33 14.76
CA ALA A 88 -5.90 10.46 14.78
C ALA A 88 -6.41 11.47 13.74
N LYS A 89 -5.72 12.62 13.60
CA LYS A 89 -6.01 13.64 12.58
C LYS A 89 -5.88 13.08 11.17
N GLU A 90 -4.78 12.39 10.86
CA GLU A 90 -4.55 11.77 9.55
C GLU A 90 -5.53 10.62 9.27
N CYS A 91 -5.88 9.81 10.28
CA CYS A 91 -6.92 8.78 10.14
C CYS A 91 -8.27 9.39 9.80
N ARG A 92 -8.67 10.50 10.45
CA ARG A 92 -9.92 11.22 10.14
C ARG A 92 -9.91 11.77 8.71
N LYS A 93 -8.82 12.43 8.30
CA LYS A 93 -8.63 12.95 6.94
C LYS A 93 -8.71 11.83 5.90
N ARG A 94 -8.02 10.71 6.14
CA ARG A 94 -8.06 9.53 5.27
C ARG A 94 -9.46 8.92 5.19
N GLN A 95 -10.19 8.84 6.30
CA GLN A 95 -11.56 8.34 6.35
C GLN A 95 -12.50 9.21 5.49
N ILE A 96 -12.43 10.53 5.64
CA ILE A 96 -13.22 11.48 4.83
C ILE A 96 -12.90 11.30 3.34
N LYS A 97 -11.62 11.32 2.97
CA LYS A 97 -11.17 11.11 1.58
C LYS A 97 -11.68 9.79 0.99
N GLN A 98 -11.71 8.72 1.77
CA GLN A 98 -12.26 7.43 1.35
C GLN A 98 -13.77 7.49 1.11
N LEU A 99 -14.52 8.17 1.99
CA LEU A 99 -15.97 8.35 1.84
C LEU A 99 -16.29 9.21 0.61
N GLU A 100 -15.58 10.31 0.39
CA GLU A 100 -15.71 11.16 -0.80
C GLU A 100 -15.43 10.39 -2.09
N SER A 101 -14.38 9.56 -2.10
CA SER A 101 -14.06 8.71 -3.24
C SER A 101 -15.17 7.70 -3.53
N ARG A 102 -15.80 7.14 -2.49
CA ARG A 102 -16.97 6.23 -2.62
C ARG A 102 -18.20 6.97 -3.14
N VAL A 103 -18.45 8.20 -2.67
CA VAL A 103 -19.51 9.08 -3.18
C VAL A 103 -19.32 9.33 -4.68
N LYS A 104 -18.12 9.73 -5.10
CA LYS A 104 -17.80 9.96 -6.52
C LYS A 104 -18.08 8.72 -7.37
N SER A 105 -17.58 7.56 -6.93
CA SER A 105 -17.83 6.28 -7.62
C SER A 105 -19.32 5.95 -7.72
N ALA A 106 -20.10 6.18 -6.65
CA ALA A 106 -21.53 5.92 -6.66
C ALA A 106 -22.29 6.90 -7.57
N LYS A 107 -21.90 8.18 -7.60
CA LYS A 107 -22.45 9.18 -8.53
C LYS A 107 -22.19 8.79 -9.98
N ASP A 108 -20.97 8.38 -10.31
CA ASP A 108 -20.60 7.91 -11.66
C ASP A 108 -21.45 6.70 -12.08
N TRP A 109 -21.68 5.75 -11.16
CA TRP A 109 -22.54 4.60 -11.40
C TRP A 109 -24.00 5.02 -11.65
N VAL A 110 -24.55 5.92 -10.83
CA VAL A 110 -25.92 6.44 -11.00
C VAL A 110 -26.08 7.16 -12.33
N ALA A 111 -25.09 7.96 -12.74
CA ALA A 111 -25.10 8.63 -14.04
C ALA A 111 -25.14 7.62 -15.19
N LYS A 112 -24.28 6.59 -15.16
CA LYS A 112 -24.25 5.51 -16.16
C LYS A 112 -25.56 4.73 -16.20
N ALA A 113 -26.09 4.33 -15.04
CA ALA A 113 -27.37 3.62 -14.96
C ALA A 113 -28.52 4.46 -15.51
N THR A 114 -28.54 5.76 -15.20
CA THR A 114 -29.57 6.70 -15.71
C THR A 114 -29.47 6.85 -17.23
N LYS A 115 -28.27 7.01 -17.77
CA LYS A 115 -28.03 7.04 -19.22
C LYS A 115 -28.49 5.75 -19.88
N LYS A 116 -28.18 4.59 -19.29
CA LYS A 116 -28.57 3.27 -19.81
C LYS A 116 -30.09 3.10 -19.85
N ILE A 117 -30.79 3.47 -18.78
CA ILE A 117 -32.26 3.44 -18.73
C ILE A 117 -32.88 4.37 -19.79
N LYS A 118 -32.35 5.59 -19.95
CA LYS A 118 -32.83 6.56 -20.96
C LYS A 118 -32.63 6.04 -22.38
N LEU A 119 -31.46 5.49 -22.69
CA LEU A 119 -31.15 4.94 -24.01
C LEU A 119 -31.98 3.69 -24.32
N ALA A 120 -32.14 2.79 -23.34
CA ALA A 120 -33.01 1.62 -23.47
C ALA A 120 -34.47 2.05 -23.74
N GLY A 121 -34.99 3.02 -22.98
CA GLY A 121 -36.33 3.60 -23.21
C GLY A 121 -36.50 4.12 -24.63
N LYS A 122 -35.54 4.92 -25.13
CA LYS A 122 -35.57 5.43 -26.51
C LYS A 122 -35.49 4.31 -27.56
N PHE A 123 -34.70 3.28 -27.31
CA PHE A 123 -34.53 2.14 -28.23
C PHE A 123 -35.80 1.31 -28.33
N TYR A 124 -36.33 0.85 -27.19
CA TYR A 124 -37.52 -0.01 -27.17
C TYR A 124 -38.81 0.73 -27.59
N ARG A 125 -38.89 2.05 -27.39
CA ARG A 125 -40.03 2.86 -27.87
C ARG A 125 -40.20 2.85 -29.40
N LYS A 126 -39.11 2.68 -30.16
CA LYS A 126 -39.16 2.63 -31.63
C LYS A 126 -39.77 1.35 -32.18
N LYS A 127 -39.94 0.31 -31.35
CA LYS A 127 -40.48 -1.00 -31.72
C LYS A 127 -39.79 -1.71 -32.91
N ASN A 128 -38.60 -1.26 -33.32
CA ASN A 128 -37.83 -1.78 -34.46
C ASN A 128 -36.56 -2.55 -34.03
N TRP A 129 -36.63 -3.24 -32.89
CA TRP A 129 -35.44 -3.84 -32.28
C TRP A 129 -34.84 -5.00 -33.09
N GLN A 130 -35.65 -5.70 -33.91
CA GLN A 130 -35.20 -6.79 -34.78
C GLN A 130 -34.40 -6.29 -36.00
N SER A 131 -34.75 -5.12 -36.54
CA SER A 131 -34.14 -4.55 -37.76
C SER A 131 -33.15 -3.41 -37.47
N SER A 132 -32.76 -3.20 -36.21
CA SER A 132 -31.94 -2.05 -35.83
C SER A 132 -30.46 -2.23 -36.20
N PRO A 133 -29.87 -1.37 -37.06
CA PRO A 133 -28.46 -1.48 -37.46
C PRO A 133 -27.48 -1.08 -36.34
N LYS A 134 -27.95 -0.53 -35.21
CA LYS A 134 -27.13 0.00 -34.12
C LYS A 134 -26.93 -1.00 -32.96
N GLY A 135 -27.51 -2.20 -33.05
CA GLY A 135 -27.44 -3.23 -32.01
C GLY A 135 -28.13 -2.85 -30.69
N CYS A 136 -28.42 -3.85 -29.84
CA CYS A 136 -29.08 -3.62 -28.56
C CYS A 136 -28.07 -3.41 -27.41
N ASN A 137 -27.89 -2.17 -26.95
CA ASN A 137 -26.99 -1.83 -25.83
C ASN A 137 -27.49 -2.29 -24.44
N PHE A 138 -28.77 -2.66 -24.32
CA PHE A 138 -29.36 -3.16 -23.08
C PHE A 138 -30.45 -4.19 -23.39
N PRO A 139 -30.06 -5.45 -23.69
CA PRO A 139 -31.01 -6.50 -23.97
C PRO A 139 -31.84 -6.79 -22.72
N LEU A 140 -33.17 -6.78 -22.85
CA LEU A 140 -34.04 -7.15 -21.74
C LEU A 140 -33.95 -8.64 -21.47
N SER A 141 -33.77 -8.96 -20.20
CA SER A 141 -33.79 -10.32 -19.71
C SER A 141 -34.56 -10.38 -18.40
N SER A 142 -35.20 -11.52 -18.15
CA SER A 142 -35.89 -11.83 -16.91
C SER A 142 -35.18 -12.97 -16.19
N ASN A 143 -35.22 -12.93 -14.87
CA ASN A 143 -34.83 -14.07 -14.06
C ASN A 143 -36.03 -15.02 -13.97
N LEU A 144 -35.86 -16.27 -14.41
CA LEU A 144 -36.95 -17.25 -14.48
C LEU A 144 -37.59 -17.55 -13.11
N LYS A 145 -36.81 -17.55 -12.03
CA LYS A 145 -37.30 -17.83 -10.67
C LYS A 145 -38.09 -16.66 -10.08
N THR A 146 -37.56 -15.44 -10.21
CA THR A 146 -38.12 -14.25 -9.55
C THR A 146 -39.05 -13.43 -10.44
N LYS A 147 -39.16 -13.78 -11.73
CA LYS A 147 -39.86 -13.04 -12.79
C LYS A 147 -39.43 -11.55 -12.93
N LYS A 148 -38.38 -11.13 -12.23
CA LYS A 148 -37.88 -9.76 -12.24
C LYS A 148 -36.97 -9.54 -13.45
N THR A 149 -37.13 -8.39 -14.10
CA THR A 149 -36.31 -8.00 -15.24
C THR A 149 -35.00 -7.35 -14.81
N ASN A 150 -33.98 -7.46 -15.65
CA ASN A 150 -32.74 -6.70 -15.49
C ASN A 150 -33.00 -5.18 -15.47
N TRP A 151 -34.06 -4.71 -16.14
CA TRP A 151 -34.55 -3.33 -16.05
C TRP A 151 -35.02 -2.99 -14.63
N TYR A 152 -35.88 -3.81 -14.05
CA TYR A 152 -36.33 -3.65 -12.65
C TYR A 152 -35.12 -3.56 -11.71
N HIS A 153 -34.17 -4.49 -11.83
CA HIS A 153 -32.95 -4.49 -11.00
C HIS A 153 -32.10 -3.23 -11.19
N LEU A 154 -31.98 -2.71 -12.42
CA LEU A 154 -31.24 -1.49 -12.69
C LEU A 154 -31.92 -0.24 -12.09
N ARG A 155 -33.26 -0.13 -12.17
CA ARG A 155 -34.03 0.95 -11.54
C ARG A 155 -33.91 0.89 -10.01
N GLN A 156 -34.06 -0.30 -9.43
CA GLN A 156 -33.91 -0.50 -7.99
C GLN A 156 -32.48 -0.20 -7.54
N GLY A 157 -31.47 -0.69 -8.26
CA GLY A 157 -30.07 -0.38 -7.99
C GLY A 157 -29.80 1.12 -7.97
N ARG A 158 -30.37 1.88 -8.92
CA ARG A 158 -30.32 3.35 -8.96
C ARG A 158 -30.92 3.98 -7.70
N HIS A 159 -32.08 3.53 -7.26
CA HIS A 159 -32.71 4.05 -6.05
C HIS A 159 -31.85 3.75 -4.80
N HIS A 160 -31.40 2.50 -4.63
CA HIS A 160 -30.52 2.11 -3.53
C HIS A 160 -29.22 2.91 -3.50
N LYS A 161 -28.60 3.17 -4.67
CA LYS A 161 -27.36 3.96 -4.76
C LYS A 161 -27.57 5.42 -4.41
N LYS A 162 -28.70 6.04 -4.79
CA LYS A 162 -29.04 7.41 -4.35
C LYS A 162 -29.15 7.50 -2.82
N ARG A 163 -29.86 6.55 -2.18
CA ARG A 163 -29.94 6.47 -0.71
C ARG A 163 -28.57 6.27 -0.06
N TYR A 164 -27.74 5.40 -0.66
CA TYR A 164 -26.37 5.19 -0.20
C TYR A 164 -25.51 6.46 -0.26
N ILE A 165 -25.60 7.23 -1.35
CA ILE A 165 -24.92 8.53 -1.48
C ILE A 165 -25.36 9.49 -0.38
N HIS A 166 -26.67 9.62 -0.16
CA HIS A 166 -27.22 10.46 0.90
C HIS A 166 -26.65 10.07 2.28
N ARG A 167 -26.65 8.78 2.62
CA ARG A 167 -26.05 8.28 3.86
C ARG A 167 -24.56 8.63 3.97
N LEU A 168 -23.78 8.47 2.90
CA LEU A 168 -22.36 8.81 2.90
C LEU A 168 -22.13 10.32 3.10
N HIS A 169 -22.95 11.19 2.49
CA HIS A 169 -22.87 12.63 2.73
C HIS A 169 -23.16 12.97 4.20
N ASN A 170 -24.18 12.36 4.81
CA ASN A 170 -24.49 12.58 6.23
C ASN A 170 -23.32 12.13 7.12
N GLN A 171 -22.68 11.00 6.81
CA GLN A 171 -21.48 10.54 7.51
C GLN A 171 -20.33 11.52 7.38
N ILE A 172 -20.06 12.05 6.18
CA ILE A 172 -19.01 13.07 5.96
C ILE A 172 -19.33 14.34 6.76
N LYS A 173 -20.57 14.85 6.68
CA LYS A 173 -21.03 16.03 7.42
C LYS A 173 -20.85 15.86 8.93
N HIS A 174 -21.19 14.67 9.45
CA HIS A 174 -20.95 14.34 10.86
C HIS A 174 -19.45 14.32 11.18
N LEU A 175 -18.61 13.67 10.38
CA LEU A 175 -17.16 13.57 10.61
C LEU A 175 -16.44 14.91 10.53
N LEU A 176 -16.94 15.88 9.76
CA LEU A 176 -16.39 17.24 9.69
C LEU A 176 -16.71 18.06 10.95
N ARG A 177 -17.85 17.80 11.61
CA ARG A 177 -18.29 18.51 12.82
C ARG A 177 -17.83 17.83 14.11
N ALA A 178 -17.77 16.51 14.12
CA ALA A 178 -17.48 15.73 15.32
C ALA A 178 -16.03 15.94 15.80
N LYS A 179 -15.87 16.22 17.10
CA LYS A 179 -14.56 16.34 17.76
C LYS A 179 -13.70 15.08 17.51
N ILE A 180 -12.39 15.28 17.37
CA ILE A 180 -11.44 14.17 17.18
C ILE A 180 -11.22 13.49 18.53
N ARG A 181 -11.41 12.17 18.56
CA ARG A 181 -11.08 11.34 19.73
C ARG A 181 -9.77 10.61 19.46
N VAL A 182 -8.88 10.62 20.45
CA VAL A 182 -7.56 9.97 20.37
C VAL A 182 -7.56 8.80 21.35
N LYS A 183 -7.20 7.60 20.87
CA LYS A 183 -7.06 6.42 21.73
C LYS A 183 -5.64 6.39 22.33
N VAL A 184 -5.57 6.55 23.65
CA VAL A 184 -4.34 6.34 24.43
C VAL A 184 -4.39 4.94 25.04
N SER A 185 -3.34 4.15 24.83
CA SER A 185 -3.20 2.80 25.38
C SER A 185 -2.49 2.87 26.73
N ARG A 186 -2.98 2.14 27.73
CA ARG A 186 -2.24 1.86 28.97
C ARG A 186 -1.03 0.97 28.69
N GLY A 187 -0.06 0.94 29.62
CA GLY A 187 1.12 0.10 29.49
C GLY A 187 2.02 0.51 28.32
N SER A 188 2.27 1.82 28.14
CA SER A 188 3.13 2.34 27.07
C SER A 188 4.06 3.41 27.63
N VAL A 189 5.36 3.21 27.53
CA VAL A 189 6.41 4.14 27.96
C VAL A 189 7.30 4.47 26.77
N PHE A 190 7.48 5.76 26.49
CA PHE A 190 8.24 6.24 25.33
C PHE A 190 9.40 7.11 25.81
N ILE A 191 10.63 6.75 25.48
CA ILE A 191 11.85 7.41 25.94
C ILE A 191 12.65 7.86 24.72
N VAL A 192 12.58 9.14 24.42
CA VAL A 192 13.22 9.74 23.24
C VAL A 192 14.72 9.88 23.46
N GLY A 193 15.52 9.38 22.53
CA GLY A 193 16.97 9.55 22.54
C GLY A 193 17.44 10.70 21.64
N SER A 194 18.63 11.23 21.92
CA SER A 194 19.33 12.22 21.08
C SER A 194 20.68 11.69 20.59
N LYS A 195 21.23 12.30 19.53
CA LYS A 195 22.56 11.95 19.01
C LYS A 195 23.67 12.38 19.94
N ASP A 196 23.45 13.47 20.68
CA ASP A 196 24.43 14.10 21.58
C ASP A 196 24.50 13.39 22.94
N GLU A 197 23.81 12.25 23.08
CA GLU A 197 23.67 11.53 24.32
C GLU A 197 24.49 10.24 24.31
N SER A 198 25.13 9.95 25.45
CA SER A 198 25.82 8.67 25.67
C SER A 198 24.88 7.50 25.38
N TYR A 199 25.40 6.50 24.65
CA TYR A 199 24.63 5.35 24.14
C TYR A 199 23.43 5.71 23.23
N GLY A 200 23.28 6.97 22.84
CA GLY A 200 22.14 7.49 22.07
C GLY A 200 20.89 7.78 22.91
N ASN A 201 20.97 7.58 24.24
CA ASN A 201 19.90 7.85 25.19
C ASN A 201 20.43 7.81 26.64
N GLN A 202 20.47 8.95 27.36
CA GLN A 202 20.99 8.93 28.74
C GLN A 202 20.02 8.27 29.75
N THR A 203 18.71 8.23 29.47
CA THR A 203 17.73 7.63 30.38
C THR A 203 17.68 6.11 30.23
N CYS A 204 17.91 5.59 29.03
CA CYS A 204 17.80 4.17 28.71
C CYS A 204 19.02 3.71 27.91
N GLN A 205 20.01 3.19 28.62
CA GLN A 205 21.29 2.76 28.06
C GLN A 205 21.30 1.25 27.87
N TRP A 206 21.77 0.80 26.70
CA TRP A 206 21.89 -0.62 26.38
C TRP A 206 23.32 -0.95 25.98
N SER A 207 23.92 -1.93 26.65
CA SER A 207 25.31 -2.33 26.46
C SER A 207 25.51 -3.48 25.44
N GLY A 208 24.43 -4.00 24.85
CA GLY A 208 24.46 -5.21 24.00
C GLY A 208 23.75 -6.41 24.61
N ASP A 209 23.67 -6.43 25.95
CA ASP A 209 23.02 -7.49 26.73
C ASP A 209 22.11 -6.87 27.80
N THR A 210 22.68 -6.05 28.68
CA THR A 210 21.97 -5.41 29.78
C THR A 210 21.38 -4.05 29.38
N LEU A 211 20.18 -3.78 29.88
CA LEU A 211 19.52 -2.49 29.78
C LEU A 211 19.55 -1.79 31.14
N LYS A 212 20.00 -0.54 31.17
CA LYS A 212 20.02 0.31 32.37
C LYS A 212 19.09 1.51 32.16
N LEU A 213 18.09 1.63 33.02
CA LEU A 213 17.09 2.69 33.01
C LEU A 213 17.25 3.59 34.24
N ARG A 214 17.28 4.91 34.03
CA ARG A 214 17.23 5.88 35.12
C ARG A 214 15.79 6.04 35.59
N VAL A 215 15.55 5.90 36.89
CA VAL A 215 14.24 6.06 37.51
C VAL A 215 13.94 7.56 37.66
N PRO A 216 12.70 8.03 37.39
CA PRO A 216 12.30 9.40 37.70
C PRO A 216 12.06 9.57 39.20
N ASP A 217 12.25 10.78 39.72
CA ASP A 217 12.18 11.15 41.13
C ASP A 217 10.92 10.61 41.85
N CYS A 218 9.75 10.65 41.18
CA CYS A 218 8.50 10.13 41.73
C CYS A 218 8.47 8.63 42.03
N LEU A 219 9.45 7.86 41.52
CA LEU A 219 9.57 6.42 41.69
C LEU A 219 10.90 6.01 42.32
N GLU A 220 11.84 6.94 42.56
CA GLU A 220 13.17 6.62 43.12
C GLU A 220 13.07 6.02 44.52
N ALA A 221 12.12 6.45 45.35
CA ALA A 221 11.90 5.88 46.68
C ALA A 221 11.56 4.38 46.67
N LYS A 222 10.99 3.89 45.57
CA LYS A 222 10.54 2.49 45.43
C LYS A 222 11.52 1.61 44.66
N PHE A 223 12.18 2.16 43.64
CA PHE A 223 13.02 1.38 42.71
C PHE A 223 14.50 1.80 42.71
N GLY A 224 14.88 2.73 43.58
CA GLY A 224 16.22 3.31 43.61
C GLY A 224 16.51 4.22 42.41
N LYS A 225 17.78 4.59 42.22
CA LYS A 225 18.22 5.50 41.14
C LYS A 225 18.19 4.88 39.75
N TYR A 226 18.42 3.57 39.66
CA TYR A 226 18.51 2.85 38.40
C TYR A 226 17.85 1.47 38.50
N VAL A 227 17.21 1.06 37.42
CA VAL A 227 16.72 -0.30 37.22
C VAL A 227 17.49 -0.94 36.08
N THR A 228 18.03 -2.12 36.31
CA THR A 228 18.81 -2.89 35.33
C THR A 228 18.18 -4.24 35.09
N SER A 229 18.20 -4.70 33.83
CA SER A 229 17.74 -6.06 33.48
C SER A 229 18.47 -6.57 32.25
N LYS A 230 18.76 -7.88 32.23
CA LYS A 230 19.35 -8.58 31.09
C LYS A 230 18.29 -8.79 30.02
N ILE A 231 18.34 -7.96 28.97
CA ILE A 231 17.41 -8.11 27.85
C ILE A 231 17.97 -8.99 26.73
N GLY A 232 19.30 -9.15 26.63
CA GLY A 232 19.98 -9.80 25.52
C GLY A 232 20.09 -8.93 24.27
N SER A 233 20.61 -9.52 23.20
CA SER A 233 20.72 -8.85 21.90
C SER A 233 19.41 -8.86 21.09
N PHE A 234 19.33 -8.04 20.04
CA PHE A 234 18.27 -8.13 19.04
C PHE A 234 18.75 -9.03 17.90
N SER A 235 18.58 -10.35 18.04
CA SER A 235 19.05 -11.32 17.03
C SER A 235 18.43 -11.06 15.65
N ARG A 236 19.27 -10.77 14.67
CA ARG A 236 18.88 -10.50 13.28
C ARG A 236 19.88 -11.13 12.33
N LYS A 237 19.40 -11.67 11.21
CA LYS A 237 20.27 -12.13 10.10
C LYS A 237 21.10 -10.98 9.50
N ILE A 238 20.55 -9.77 9.51
CA ILE A 238 21.22 -8.54 9.06
C ILE A 238 21.00 -7.50 10.15
N ASN A 239 22.01 -7.28 10.99
CA ASN A 239 21.97 -6.26 12.03
C ASN A 239 22.33 -4.89 11.42
N ARG A 240 21.46 -3.91 11.65
CA ARG A 240 21.64 -2.52 11.21
C ARG A 240 21.57 -1.54 12.37
N LEU A 241 21.50 -2.02 13.61
CA LEU A 241 21.52 -1.19 14.81
C LEU A 241 22.95 -0.66 15.00
N PRO A 242 23.18 0.66 14.84
CA PRO A 242 24.51 1.22 15.01
C PRO A 242 24.89 1.30 16.49
N ASN A 243 26.20 1.26 16.78
CA ASN A 243 26.75 1.47 18.12
C ASN A 243 26.46 2.91 18.60
N SER A 244 26.67 3.90 17.73
CA SER A 244 26.46 5.32 18.01
C SER A 244 25.16 5.86 17.40
N GLY A 245 24.80 7.09 17.77
CA GLY A 245 23.59 7.79 17.30
C GLY A 245 22.35 7.53 18.15
N ALA A 246 21.35 8.39 17.95
CA ALA A 246 20.12 8.45 18.74
C ALA A 246 19.35 7.11 18.74
N LYS A 247 18.94 6.67 19.94
CA LYS A 247 18.13 5.47 20.17
C LYS A 247 16.90 5.83 20.98
N THR A 248 15.73 5.73 20.36
CA THR A 248 14.45 5.97 21.02
C THR A 248 13.85 4.65 21.44
N TRP A 249 13.54 4.49 22.72
CA TRP A 249 13.00 3.27 23.29
C TRP A 249 11.50 3.38 23.50
N HIS A 250 10.77 2.33 23.14
CA HIS A 250 9.34 2.20 23.35
C HIS A 250 9.05 0.86 24.03
N PHE A 251 8.61 0.93 25.28
CA PHE A 251 8.11 -0.23 26.01
C PHE A 251 6.60 -0.24 25.92
N TYR A 252 6.01 -1.35 25.51
CA TYR A 252 4.56 -1.47 25.44
C TYR A 252 4.07 -2.87 25.78
N ARG A 253 2.87 -2.96 26.34
CA ARG A 253 2.19 -4.24 26.58
C ARG A 253 1.56 -4.78 25.28
N LYS A 254 1.80 -6.05 24.99
CA LYS A 254 1.14 -6.82 23.94
C LYS A 254 0.93 -8.24 24.43
N ASP A 255 -0.28 -8.77 24.28
CA ASP A 255 -0.63 -10.14 24.70
C ASP A 255 -0.21 -10.42 26.16
N ASN A 256 -0.53 -9.47 27.05
CA ASN A 256 -0.16 -9.44 28.48
C ASN A 256 1.34 -9.50 28.78
N ARG A 257 2.23 -9.33 27.81
CA ARG A 257 3.69 -9.28 28.01
C ARG A 257 4.26 -7.93 27.64
N TRP A 258 5.34 -7.54 28.30
CA TRP A 258 6.09 -6.36 27.90
C TRP A 258 6.89 -6.64 26.63
N VAL A 259 6.89 -5.66 25.72
CA VAL A 259 7.67 -5.67 24.49
C VAL A 259 8.55 -4.43 24.50
N VAL A 260 9.84 -4.62 24.24
CA VAL A 260 10.79 -3.53 24.07
C VAL A 260 11.02 -3.31 22.58
N ALA A 261 10.92 -2.05 22.15
CA ALA A 261 11.24 -1.62 20.81
C ALA A 261 12.26 -0.49 20.82
N VAL A 262 13.30 -0.60 20.00
CA VAL A 262 14.32 0.44 19.81
C VAL A 262 14.23 0.98 18.39
N GLN A 263 14.07 2.30 18.27
CA GLN A 263 14.03 3.03 17.02
C GLN A 263 15.34 3.78 16.81
N PHE A 264 15.92 3.65 15.62
CA PHE A 264 17.23 4.20 15.30
C PHE A 264 17.36 4.50 13.80
N THR A 265 18.38 5.29 13.45
CA THR A 265 18.80 5.45 12.06
C THR A 265 19.68 4.27 11.69
N PRO A 266 19.33 3.45 10.68
CA PRO A 266 20.04 2.22 10.40
C PRO A 266 21.43 2.48 9.79
N ALA A 267 22.40 1.62 10.13
CA ALA A 267 23.70 1.59 9.46
C ALA A 267 23.52 1.35 7.95
N SER A 268 24.42 1.91 7.14
CA SER A 268 24.46 1.68 5.68
C SER A 268 24.69 0.19 5.39
N VAL A 269 24.16 -0.26 4.25
CA VAL A 269 24.39 -1.61 3.74
C VAL A 269 25.13 -1.47 2.43
N GLU A 270 26.11 -2.34 2.20
CA GLU A 270 26.83 -2.40 0.93
C GLU A 270 25.85 -2.59 -0.23
N LYS A 271 26.02 -1.80 -1.29
CA LYS A 271 25.14 -1.84 -2.45
C LYS A 271 25.45 -3.07 -3.30
N VAL A 272 24.49 -3.98 -3.41
CA VAL A 272 24.60 -5.23 -4.17
C VAL A 272 24.14 -5.05 -5.63
N SER A 273 23.11 -4.24 -5.86
CA SER A 273 22.59 -4.02 -7.23
C SER A 273 23.47 -3.04 -8.01
N ARG A 274 23.86 -3.40 -9.24
CA ARG A 274 24.48 -2.47 -10.21
C ARG A 274 23.49 -1.39 -10.66
N GLU A 275 24.00 -0.40 -11.39
CA GLU A 275 23.15 0.58 -12.06
C GLU A 275 22.19 -0.07 -13.05
N ILE A 276 21.00 0.53 -13.20
CA ILE A 276 19.89 0.03 -14.04
C ILE A 276 20.34 -0.22 -15.50
N LYS A 277 21.31 0.55 -16.01
CA LYS A 277 21.81 0.43 -17.39
C LYS A 277 22.45 -0.94 -17.72
N TYR A 278 22.86 -1.70 -16.71
CA TYR A 278 23.46 -3.03 -16.89
C TYR A 278 22.44 -4.18 -16.86
N GLY A 279 21.16 -3.87 -16.66
CA GLY A 279 20.08 -4.85 -16.60
C GLY A 279 19.20 -4.64 -15.38
N ALA A 280 18.03 -5.27 -15.39
CA ALA A 280 16.99 -5.05 -14.38
C ALA A 280 16.07 -6.27 -14.22
N LEU A 281 15.56 -6.48 -13.00
CA LEU A 281 14.54 -7.47 -12.70
C LEU A 281 13.17 -6.79 -12.57
N GLY A 282 12.32 -6.92 -13.59
CA GLY A 282 10.94 -6.45 -13.51
C GLY A 282 10.04 -7.46 -12.80
N ILE A 283 9.05 -6.97 -12.06
CA ILE A 283 8.02 -7.79 -11.41
C ILE A 283 6.60 -7.28 -11.70
N ASP A 284 5.66 -8.19 -11.92
CA ASP A 284 4.22 -7.93 -12.02
C ASP A 284 3.45 -8.76 -10.99
N LEU A 285 2.56 -8.12 -10.25
CA LEU A 285 1.78 -8.75 -9.18
C LEU A 285 0.37 -9.12 -9.64
N ASN A 286 0.13 -10.43 -9.72
CA ASN A 286 -1.18 -11.01 -9.91
C ASN A 286 -1.79 -11.49 -8.58
N PRO A 287 -3.10 -11.80 -8.54
CA PRO A 287 -3.76 -12.23 -7.32
C PRO A 287 -3.06 -13.41 -6.63
N SER A 288 -2.60 -14.41 -7.40
CA SER A 288 -2.05 -15.67 -6.88
C SER A 288 -0.61 -15.94 -7.30
N SER A 289 0.07 -14.95 -7.89
CA SER A 289 1.41 -15.13 -8.43
C SER A 289 2.11 -13.80 -8.65
N ILE A 290 3.45 -13.86 -8.70
CA ILE A 290 4.29 -12.75 -9.15
C ILE A 290 5.06 -13.23 -10.37
N GLY A 291 4.78 -12.64 -11.54
CA GLY A 291 5.62 -12.82 -12.71
C GLY A 291 6.88 -11.98 -12.57
N TRP A 292 8.03 -12.54 -12.91
CA TRP A 292 9.30 -11.82 -12.91
C TRP A 292 10.03 -12.06 -14.23
N ALA A 293 10.77 -11.06 -14.67
CA ALA A 293 11.57 -11.10 -15.88
C ALA A 293 12.87 -10.32 -15.67
N TYR A 294 14.01 -10.98 -15.89
CA TYR A 294 15.32 -10.36 -15.90
C TYR A 294 15.72 -10.01 -17.34
N VAL A 295 16.16 -8.77 -17.53
CA VAL A 295 16.72 -8.28 -18.79
C VAL A 295 18.16 -7.83 -18.62
N ASP A 296 18.97 -8.01 -19.67
CA ASP A 296 20.32 -7.48 -19.75
C ASP A 296 20.33 -5.96 -20.03
N GLY A 297 21.52 -5.36 -20.15
CA GLY A 297 21.70 -3.93 -20.46
C GLY A 297 21.09 -3.46 -21.79
N GLN A 298 20.84 -4.36 -22.74
CA GLN A 298 20.15 -4.08 -24.02
C GLN A 298 18.63 -4.26 -23.89
N GLY A 299 18.16 -4.76 -22.76
CA GLY A 299 16.77 -5.07 -22.48
C GLY A 299 16.30 -6.42 -23.03
N ASN A 300 17.21 -7.29 -23.48
CA ASN A 300 16.86 -8.63 -23.96
C ASN A 300 16.50 -9.51 -22.77
N LEU A 301 15.47 -10.35 -22.94
CA LEU A 301 15.06 -11.29 -21.90
C LEU A 301 16.14 -12.36 -21.69
N ARG A 302 16.63 -12.51 -20.45
CA ARG A 302 17.66 -13.51 -20.11
C ARG A 302 17.17 -14.59 -19.16
N ALA A 303 16.26 -14.24 -18.25
CA ALA A 303 15.62 -15.20 -17.37
C ALA A 303 14.20 -14.74 -17.02
N GLN A 304 13.32 -15.70 -16.72
CA GLN A 304 11.93 -15.42 -16.41
C GLN A 304 11.35 -16.49 -15.51
N GLY A 305 10.25 -16.17 -14.85
CA GLY A 305 9.45 -17.17 -14.16
C GLY A 305 8.29 -16.58 -13.38
N THR A 306 7.67 -17.44 -12.60
CA THR A 306 6.53 -17.06 -11.78
C THR A 306 6.71 -17.60 -10.37
N LEU A 307 6.48 -16.75 -9.37
CA LEU A 307 6.47 -17.13 -7.96
C LEU A 307 5.01 -17.22 -7.49
N PRO A 308 4.45 -18.43 -7.31
CA PRO A 308 3.08 -18.60 -6.86
C PRO A 308 2.94 -18.27 -5.37
N PHE A 309 1.77 -17.77 -4.98
CA PHE A 309 1.38 -17.61 -3.58
C PHE A 309 -0.13 -17.71 -3.40
N GLN A 310 -0.58 -18.02 -2.19
CA GLN A 310 -1.99 -18.21 -1.87
C GLN A 310 -2.62 -16.91 -1.37
N THR A 311 -3.87 -16.66 -1.74
CA THR A 311 -4.65 -15.54 -1.22
C THR A 311 -5.68 -15.99 -0.20
N GLY A 312 -5.97 -15.13 0.76
CA GLY A 312 -7.05 -15.36 1.72
C GLY A 312 -6.62 -16.17 2.94
N LEU A 313 -5.30 -16.31 3.14
CA LEU A 313 -4.76 -16.85 4.38
C LEU A 313 -4.99 -15.85 5.54
N PRO A 314 -5.06 -16.34 6.79
CA PRO A 314 -5.02 -15.48 7.97
C PRO A 314 -3.79 -14.54 7.93
N THR A 315 -3.93 -13.31 8.44
CA THR A 315 -2.93 -12.24 8.30
C THR A 315 -1.49 -12.66 8.60
N GLY A 316 -1.27 -13.43 9.68
CA GLY A 316 0.05 -13.92 10.05
C GLY A 316 0.66 -14.91 9.04
N LYS A 317 -0.15 -15.86 8.55
CA LYS A 317 0.28 -16.83 7.53
C LYS A 317 0.50 -16.17 6.16
N GLN A 318 -0.34 -15.19 5.82
CA GLN A 318 -0.19 -14.41 4.59
C GLN A 318 1.11 -13.60 4.60
N ASP A 319 1.44 -12.93 5.71
CA ASP A 319 2.67 -12.15 5.84
C ASP A 319 3.91 -13.06 5.74
N ALA A 320 3.92 -14.23 6.38
CA ALA A 320 5.02 -15.19 6.29
C ALA A 320 5.26 -15.65 4.84
N GLN A 321 4.20 -15.94 4.09
CA GLN A 321 4.29 -16.31 2.68
C GLN A 321 4.79 -15.14 1.81
N LEU A 322 4.32 -13.92 2.04
CA LEU A 322 4.82 -12.75 1.31
C LEU A 322 6.30 -12.49 1.60
N VAL A 323 6.76 -12.74 2.84
CA VAL A 323 8.17 -12.68 3.20
C VAL A 323 8.99 -13.69 2.42
N ASP A 324 8.55 -14.97 2.36
CA ASP A 324 9.24 -16.01 1.58
C ASP A 324 9.37 -15.63 0.09
N VAL A 325 8.27 -15.18 -0.53
CA VAL A 325 8.28 -14.73 -1.93
C VAL A 325 9.22 -13.55 -2.14
N CYS A 326 9.21 -12.56 -1.25
CA CYS A 326 10.12 -11.42 -1.35
C CYS A 326 11.59 -11.81 -1.13
N LEU A 327 11.87 -12.81 -0.29
CA LEU A 327 13.22 -13.35 -0.12
C LEU A 327 13.71 -14.05 -1.39
N LYS A 328 12.84 -14.81 -2.06
CA LYS A 328 13.14 -15.41 -3.38
C LYS A 328 13.43 -14.34 -4.44
N LEU A 329 12.63 -13.27 -4.51
CA LEU A 329 12.89 -12.13 -5.39
C LEU A 329 14.24 -11.44 -5.07
N ALA A 330 14.56 -11.27 -3.78
CA ALA A 330 15.83 -10.70 -3.38
C ALA A 330 17.03 -11.60 -3.75
N ALA A 331 16.86 -12.92 -3.69
CA ALA A 331 17.88 -13.88 -4.12
C ALA A 331 18.13 -13.78 -5.64
N LEU A 332 17.06 -13.70 -6.45
CA LEU A 332 17.17 -13.46 -7.90
C LEU A 332 17.86 -12.13 -8.21
N ALA A 333 17.46 -11.05 -7.55
CA ALA A 333 18.08 -9.74 -7.77
C ALA A 333 19.56 -9.72 -7.37
N ARG A 334 19.94 -10.47 -6.34
CA ARG A 334 21.34 -10.67 -5.92
C ARG A 334 22.11 -11.49 -6.95
N SER A 335 21.58 -12.61 -7.45
CA SER A 335 22.27 -13.45 -8.44
C SER A 335 22.55 -12.71 -9.74
N PHE A 336 21.64 -11.84 -10.17
CA PHE A 336 21.82 -11.01 -11.37
C PHE A 336 22.55 -9.68 -11.09
N ALA A 337 22.86 -9.37 -9.83
CA ALA A 337 23.41 -8.10 -9.37
C ALA A 337 22.66 -6.89 -9.96
N CYS A 338 21.33 -6.89 -9.87
CA CYS A 338 20.47 -5.93 -10.58
C CYS A 338 19.40 -5.30 -9.65
N PRO A 339 18.86 -4.13 -10.02
CA PRO A 339 17.75 -3.51 -9.32
C PRO A 339 16.43 -4.23 -9.61
N VAL A 340 15.48 -4.12 -8.68
CA VAL A 340 14.11 -4.62 -8.84
C VAL A 340 13.20 -3.48 -9.28
N LEU A 341 12.45 -3.68 -10.36
CA LEU A 341 11.54 -2.71 -10.95
C LEU A 341 10.11 -3.20 -10.78
N CYS A 342 9.23 -2.32 -10.30
CA CYS A 342 7.83 -2.64 -10.12
C CYS A 342 6.94 -1.43 -10.43
N GLU A 343 5.67 -1.67 -10.70
CA GLU A 343 4.73 -0.58 -10.95
C GLU A 343 4.45 0.27 -9.70
N ASN A 344 4.32 1.59 -9.90
CA ASN A 344 3.75 2.49 -8.92
C ASN A 344 2.21 2.39 -8.94
N LEU A 345 1.68 1.40 -8.22
CA LEU A 345 0.25 1.14 -8.19
C LEU A 345 -0.47 1.89 -7.06
N ASP A 346 -1.22 2.94 -7.41
CA ASP A 346 -2.20 3.53 -6.50
C ASP A 346 -3.55 2.78 -6.57
N PHE A 347 -3.76 1.86 -5.63
CA PHE A 347 -5.01 1.13 -5.48
C PHE A 347 -6.09 1.90 -4.71
N SER A 348 -5.82 3.08 -4.15
CA SER A 348 -6.80 3.81 -3.34
C SER A 348 -8.07 4.14 -4.14
N ARG A 349 -7.89 4.61 -5.39
CA ARG A 349 -8.98 4.90 -6.33
C ARG A 349 -9.72 3.64 -6.76
N LYS A 350 -9.00 2.55 -7.04
CA LYS A 350 -9.60 1.25 -7.42
C LYS A 350 -10.41 0.66 -6.25
N LYS A 351 -9.90 0.74 -5.02
CA LYS A 351 -10.59 0.30 -3.79
C LYS A 351 -11.87 1.09 -3.52
N ALA A 352 -11.91 2.39 -3.82
CA ALA A 352 -13.13 3.18 -3.71
C ALA A 352 -14.27 2.68 -4.62
N GLN A 353 -13.93 2.03 -5.73
CA GLN A 353 -14.87 1.48 -6.71
C GLN A 353 -15.26 0.02 -6.45
N LEU A 354 -14.81 -0.61 -5.35
CA LEU A 354 -15.05 -2.03 -5.05
C LEU A 354 -16.53 -2.44 -5.21
N ARG A 355 -17.45 -1.59 -4.74
CA ARG A 355 -18.90 -1.82 -4.81
C ARG A 355 -19.49 -1.75 -6.20
N GLU A 356 -18.76 -1.20 -7.17
CA GLU A 356 -19.19 -1.03 -8.56
C GLU A 356 -18.50 -2.00 -9.52
N ARG A 357 -17.60 -2.84 -9.00
CA ARG A 357 -16.87 -3.84 -9.78
C ARG A 357 -17.47 -5.22 -9.55
N THR A 358 -17.18 -6.16 -10.44
CA THR A 358 -17.64 -7.54 -10.33
C THR A 358 -17.10 -8.20 -9.07
N LYS A 359 -17.79 -9.21 -8.53
CA LYS A 359 -17.35 -9.95 -7.33
C LYS A 359 -15.90 -10.47 -7.46
N LYS A 360 -15.53 -10.98 -8.64
CA LYS A 360 -14.15 -11.45 -8.95
C LYS A 360 -13.12 -10.33 -8.81
N TYR A 361 -13.39 -9.17 -9.42
CA TYR A 361 -12.48 -8.01 -9.37
C TYR A 361 -12.46 -7.36 -7.98
N ALA A 362 -13.59 -7.33 -7.30
CA ALA A 362 -13.70 -6.85 -5.94
C ALA A 362 -12.90 -7.74 -4.97
N ARG A 363 -12.94 -9.07 -5.14
CA ARG A 363 -12.12 -10.02 -4.38
C ARG A 363 -10.63 -9.79 -4.62
N MET A 364 -10.22 -9.63 -5.87
CA MET A 364 -8.84 -9.29 -6.25
C MET A 364 -8.35 -7.99 -5.58
N LEU A 365 -9.18 -6.94 -5.56
CA LEU A 365 -8.82 -5.65 -4.93
C LEU A 365 -8.93 -5.66 -3.40
N SER A 366 -9.77 -6.53 -2.83
CA SER A 366 -9.97 -6.69 -1.39
C SER A 366 -8.90 -7.59 -0.76
N ALA A 367 -8.33 -8.52 -1.55
CA ALA A 367 -7.12 -9.25 -1.20
C ALA A 367 -6.01 -8.23 -0.99
N TRP A 368 -5.75 -7.94 0.28
CA TRP A 368 -5.10 -6.75 0.80
C TRP A 368 -3.58 -6.69 0.53
N ALA A 369 -3.08 -7.60 -0.32
CA ALA A 369 -1.67 -7.98 -0.46
C ALA A 369 -0.78 -6.86 -1.02
N TYR A 370 -1.23 -6.04 -1.99
CA TYR A 370 -0.32 -5.14 -2.72
C TYR A 370 0.46 -4.15 -1.86
N SER A 371 -0.21 -3.35 -1.02
CA SER A 371 0.49 -2.36 -0.19
C SER A 371 1.38 -3.01 0.87
N ARG A 372 0.94 -4.15 1.42
CA ARG A 372 1.72 -4.91 2.40
C ARG A 372 2.92 -5.58 1.75
N PHE A 373 2.75 -6.16 0.57
CA PHE A 373 3.79 -6.72 -0.27
C PHE A 373 4.88 -5.68 -0.56
N TYR A 374 4.53 -4.50 -1.07
CA TYR A 374 5.52 -3.46 -1.37
C TYR A 374 6.26 -2.97 -0.13
N GLN A 375 5.61 -2.91 1.02
CA GLN A 375 6.28 -2.60 2.29
C GLN A 375 7.29 -3.68 2.69
N ILE A 376 6.90 -4.96 2.60
CA ILE A 376 7.77 -6.10 2.90
C ILE A 376 8.94 -6.15 1.91
N LEU A 377 8.67 -6.03 0.60
CA LEU A 377 9.67 -6.02 -0.46
C LEU A 377 10.66 -4.86 -0.28
N SER A 378 10.16 -3.64 -0.10
CA SER A 378 11.00 -2.45 0.13
C SER A 378 11.92 -2.64 1.34
N SER A 379 11.40 -3.18 2.45
CA SER A 379 12.19 -3.48 3.64
C SER A 379 13.26 -4.56 3.39
N ILE A 380 12.90 -5.66 2.72
CA ILE A 380 13.80 -6.78 2.44
C ILE A 380 14.94 -6.36 1.49
N LEU A 381 14.64 -5.61 0.44
CA LEU A 381 15.62 -5.14 -0.55
C LEU A 381 16.54 -4.06 0.03
N SER A 382 15.99 -3.09 0.77
CA SER A 382 16.75 -2.06 1.49
C SER A 382 17.78 -2.67 2.45
N ASN A 383 17.38 -3.72 3.17
CA ASN A 383 18.28 -4.42 4.10
C ASN A 383 19.36 -5.25 3.39
N ARG A 384 19.30 -5.42 2.06
CA ARG A 384 20.24 -6.21 1.27
C ARG A 384 21.00 -5.40 0.23
N GLY A 385 20.93 -4.06 0.31
CA GLY A 385 21.59 -3.19 -0.66
C GLY A 385 21.06 -3.31 -2.09
N ILE A 386 19.82 -3.78 -2.27
CA ILE A 386 19.19 -3.94 -3.58
C ILE A 386 18.28 -2.74 -3.83
N THR A 387 18.49 -2.05 -4.95
CA THR A 387 17.70 -0.88 -5.33
C THR A 387 16.31 -1.31 -5.80
N LEU A 388 15.26 -0.68 -5.25
CA LEU A 388 13.88 -0.83 -5.70
C LEU A 388 13.45 0.43 -6.46
N VAL A 389 12.97 0.26 -7.69
CA VAL A 389 12.55 1.35 -8.58
C VAL A 389 11.08 1.21 -8.91
N PHE A 390 10.34 2.32 -8.80
CA PHE A 390 8.94 2.39 -9.17
C PHE A 390 8.78 3.02 -10.55
N VAL A 391 8.09 2.33 -11.45
CA VAL A 391 7.80 2.82 -12.81
C VAL A 391 6.32 3.18 -12.96
N ASN A 392 5.99 4.05 -13.91
CA ASN A 392 4.60 4.35 -14.23
C ASN A 392 3.88 3.06 -14.71
N PRO A 393 2.66 2.72 -14.27
CA PRO A 393 1.92 1.53 -14.72
C PRO A 393 1.23 1.66 -16.09
N ALA A 394 1.27 2.82 -16.75
CA ALA A 394 0.47 3.07 -17.95
C ALA A 394 0.79 2.08 -19.10
N TYR A 395 -0.18 1.24 -19.48
CA TYR A 395 -0.09 0.30 -20.61
C TYR A 395 0.97 -0.81 -20.52
N THR A 396 1.67 -1.00 -19.39
CA THR A 396 2.67 -2.08 -19.19
C THR A 396 2.14 -3.47 -19.55
N SER A 397 0.96 -3.84 -19.06
CA SER A 397 0.34 -5.14 -19.37
C SER A 397 -0.01 -5.26 -20.86
N LEU A 398 -0.45 -4.16 -21.49
CA LEU A 398 -0.77 -4.15 -22.93
C LEU A 398 0.51 -4.31 -23.76
N ILE A 399 1.55 -3.54 -23.46
CA ILE A 399 2.86 -3.63 -24.11
C ILE A 399 3.40 -5.05 -23.98
N GLY A 400 3.33 -5.63 -22.76
CA GLY A 400 3.73 -7.00 -22.48
C GLY A 400 3.06 -8.00 -23.41
N CYS A 401 1.73 -8.03 -23.40
CA CYS A 401 0.98 -8.98 -24.22
C CYS A 401 1.18 -8.77 -25.73
N VAL A 402 1.24 -7.52 -26.19
CA VAL A 402 1.32 -7.21 -27.63
C VAL A 402 2.69 -7.50 -28.21
N LYS A 403 3.76 -7.14 -27.48
CA LYS A 403 5.14 -7.24 -28.01
C LYS A 403 5.83 -8.54 -27.62
N TYR A 404 5.57 -9.06 -26.43
CA TYR A 404 6.46 -10.06 -25.84
C TYR A 404 5.80 -11.41 -25.53
N SER A 405 4.48 -11.46 -25.29
CA SER A 405 3.81 -12.73 -24.98
C SER A 405 4.00 -13.78 -26.08
N ARG A 406 3.69 -13.46 -27.34
CA ARG A 406 3.91 -14.41 -28.44
C ARG A 406 5.39 -14.60 -28.76
N MET A 407 6.18 -13.52 -28.77
CA MET A 407 7.60 -13.52 -29.12
C MET A 407 8.44 -14.48 -28.26
N TYR A 408 8.14 -14.53 -26.96
CA TYR A 408 8.92 -15.31 -25.99
C TYR A 408 8.08 -16.40 -25.30
N GLY A 409 6.84 -16.65 -25.73
CA GLY A 409 5.94 -17.62 -25.10
C GLY A 409 5.57 -17.28 -23.64
N LEU A 410 5.45 -16.00 -23.30
CA LEU A 410 5.33 -15.53 -21.90
C LEU A 410 3.90 -15.32 -21.46
N SER A 411 3.57 -15.86 -20.28
CA SER A 411 2.33 -15.55 -19.56
C SER A 411 2.15 -14.04 -19.38
N SER A 412 0.90 -13.60 -19.22
CA SER A 412 0.58 -12.16 -19.22
C SER A 412 1.28 -11.36 -18.10
N ASP A 413 1.53 -11.99 -16.95
CA ASP A 413 2.32 -11.39 -15.86
C ASP A 413 3.79 -11.27 -16.22
N VAL A 414 4.41 -12.34 -16.71
CA VAL A 414 5.83 -12.32 -17.07
C VAL A 414 6.08 -11.34 -18.21
N ALA A 415 5.19 -11.29 -19.19
CA ALA A 415 5.26 -10.31 -20.27
C ALA A 415 5.12 -8.86 -19.76
N ALA A 416 4.25 -8.62 -18.77
CA ALA A 416 4.12 -7.33 -18.11
C ALA A 416 5.39 -6.99 -17.30
N ALA A 417 5.96 -7.95 -16.58
CA ALA A 417 7.21 -7.82 -15.84
C ALA A 417 8.37 -7.44 -16.77
N LEU A 418 8.46 -8.04 -17.96
CA LEU A 418 9.43 -7.68 -19.00
C LEU A 418 9.23 -6.24 -19.49
N ALA A 419 7.98 -5.83 -19.74
CA ALA A 419 7.69 -4.45 -20.11
C ALA A 419 8.07 -3.45 -19.00
N ILE A 420 7.83 -3.80 -17.73
CA ILE A 420 8.21 -3.01 -16.55
C ILE A 420 9.73 -2.87 -16.45
N ALA A 421 10.48 -3.96 -16.64
CA ALA A 421 11.94 -3.94 -16.60
C ALA A 421 12.51 -2.99 -17.66
N ARG A 422 12.09 -3.19 -18.92
CA ARG A 422 12.50 -2.36 -20.06
C ARG A 422 12.10 -0.90 -19.90
N ARG A 423 10.93 -0.63 -19.30
CA ARG A 423 10.48 0.74 -19.01
C ARG A 423 11.39 1.45 -18.03
N GLY A 424 11.75 0.82 -16.91
CA GLY A 424 12.64 1.49 -15.94
C GLY A 424 14.07 1.65 -16.45
N MET A 425 14.46 0.89 -17.47
CA MET A 425 15.68 1.11 -18.26
C MET A 425 15.55 2.20 -19.34
N ASN A 426 14.40 2.88 -19.45
CA ASN A 426 14.12 3.91 -20.46
C ASN A 426 14.23 3.41 -21.91
N LEU A 427 13.95 2.13 -22.17
CA LEU A 427 13.96 1.56 -23.52
C LEU A 427 12.65 1.84 -24.27
N SER A 428 12.73 1.81 -25.61
CA SER A 428 11.60 2.16 -26.48
C SER A 428 10.39 1.23 -26.32
N GLU A 429 9.23 1.86 -26.08
CA GLU A 429 7.93 1.20 -25.95
C GLU A 429 7.07 1.29 -27.22
N ARG A 430 7.64 1.78 -28.33
CA ARG A 430 6.90 1.97 -29.58
C ARG A 430 6.27 0.64 -30.03
N LEU A 431 5.04 0.74 -30.51
CA LEU A 431 4.37 -0.34 -31.24
C LEU A 431 5.14 -0.64 -32.54
N PRO A 432 5.01 -1.85 -33.09
CA PRO A 432 5.52 -2.14 -34.43
C PRO A 432 5.03 -1.10 -35.45
N ARG A 433 5.89 -0.70 -36.39
CA ARG A 433 5.57 0.36 -37.37
C ARG A 433 4.30 0.05 -38.16
N SER A 434 4.16 -1.20 -38.60
CA SER A 434 2.97 -1.72 -39.30
C SER A 434 1.67 -1.42 -38.55
N VAL A 435 1.65 -1.58 -37.23
CA VAL A 435 0.48 -1.29 -36.38
C VAL A 435 0.27 0.21 -36.23
N SER A 436 1.34 0.95 -35.95
CA SER A 436 1.26 2.38 -35.67
C SER A 436 0.87 3.24 -36.88
N ALA A 437 1.21 2.80 -38.10
CA ALA A 437 0.89 3.50 -39.34
C ALA A 437 -0.63 3.67 -39.53
N TYR A 438 -1.39 2.63 -39.18
CA TYR A 438 -2.84 2.66 -39.30
C TYR A 438 -3.50 3.55 -38.24
N LEU A 439 -2.96 3.63 -37.02
CA LEU A 439 -3.62 4.26 -35.87
C LEU A 439 -3.75 5.79 -35.93
N GLY A 440 -3.32 6.47 -37.00
CA GLY A 440 -3.44 7.93 -37.12
C GLY A 440 -2.68 8.65 -35.99
N VAL A 441 -1.48 8.16 -35.69
CA VAL A 441 -0.66 8.63 -34.57
C VAL A 441 -0.02 9.97 -34.93
N ASN A 442 -0.27 11.00 -34.13
CA ASN A 442 0.41 12.28 -34.30
C ASN A 442 1.87 12.15 -33.79
N PRO A 443 2.90 12.40 -34.62
CA PRO A 443 4.30 12.23 -34.25
C PRO A 443 4.76 13.19 -33.15
N ARG A 444 4.04 14.30 -32.92
CA ARG A 444 4.30 15.26 -31.83
C ARG A 444 3.80 14.78 -30.46
N LYS A 445 3.03 13.69 -30.41
CA LYS A 445 2.49 13.15 -29.16
C LYS A 445 3.38 12.03 -28.61
N HIS A 446 3.37 11.88 -27.29
CA HIS A 446 4.05 10.79 -26.61
C HIS A 446 3.60 9.43 -27.16
N VAL A 447 4.50 8.43 -27.13
CA VAL A 447 4.24 7.06 -27.65
C VAL A 447 3.00 6.40 -27.03
N TRP A 448 2.61 6.83 -25.83
CA TRP A 448 1.39 6.39 -25.14
C TRP A 448 0.08 6.82 -25.83
N SER A 449 0.10 7.82 -26.72
CA SER A 449 -1.04 8.16 -27.56
C SER A 449 -1.37 7.01 -28.53
N ALA A 450 -0.34 6.40 -29.14
CA ALA A 450 -0.50 5.24 -30.00
C ALA A 450 -1.01 4.03 -29.21
N LEU A 451 -0.44 3.78 -28.03
CA LEU A 451 -0.92 2.72 -27.13
C LEU A 451 -2.36 2.93 -26.67
N TYR A 452 -2.79 4.18 -26.45
CA TYR A 452 -4.18 4.50 -26.13
C TYR A 452 -5.13 4.18 -27.28
N GLN A 453 -4.80 4.60 -28.50
CA GLN A 453 -5.58 4.28 -29.70
C GLN A 453 -5.65 2.77 -29.92
N PHE A 454 -4.52 2.08 -29.79
CA PHE A 454 -4.45 0.64 -29.89
C PHE A 454 -5.29 -0.06 -28.81
N ASN A 455 -5.25 0.40 -27.56
CA ASN A 455 -6.09 -0.13 -26.48
C ASN A 455 -7.59 0.02 -26.77
N ASN A 456 -8.00 1.13 -27.40
CA ASN A 456 -9.39 1.32 -27.83
C ASN A 456 -9.77 0.39 -28.98
N PHE A 457 -8.86 0.17 -29.93
CA PHE A 457 -9.02 -0.84 -30.99
C PHE A 457 -9.23 -2.24 -30.37
N ILE A 458 -8.35 -2.67 -29.46
CA ILE A 458 -8.48 -3.97 -28.77
C ILE A 458 -9.84 -4.11 -28.11
N GLY A 459 -10.33 -3.07 -27.43
CA GLY A 459 -11.65 -3.09 -26.78
C GLY A 459 -12.84 -3.29 -27.74
N ARG A 460 -12.63 -3.15 -29.05
CA ARG A 460 -13.62 -3.39 -30.12
C ARG A 460 -13.30 -4.62 -30.96
N CYS A 461 -12.08 -5.14 -30.87
CA CYS A 461 -11.59 -6.21 -31.71
C CYS A 461 -12.32 -7.53 -31.36
N PRO A 462 -13.06 -8.14 -32.31
CA PRO A 462 -13.82 -9.36 -32.03
C PRO A 462 -12.91 -10.58 -31.81
N VAL A 463 -11.68 -10.52 -32.31
CA VAL A 463 -10.67 -11.60 -32.20
C VAL A 463 -10.03 -11.63 -30.81
N VAL A 464 -9.93 -10.48 -30.12
CA VAL A 464 -9.19 -10.35 -28.86
C VAL A 464 -10.14 -9.93 -27.73
N ASN A 465 -10.78 -10.91 -27.13
CA ASN A 465 -11.72 -10.73 -26.01
C ASN A 465 -11.15 -11.14 -24.66
N ARG A 466 -10.11 -11.99 -24.66
CA ARG A 466 -9.47 -12.56 -23.46
C ARG A 466 -7.95 -12.45 -23.58
N ARG A 467 -7.25 -12.58 -22.44
CA ARG A 467 -5.78 -12.45 -22.40
C ARG A 467 -5.04 -13.51 -23.22
N HIS A 468 -5.59 -14.71 -23.38
CA HIS A 468 -4.98 -15.75 -24.21
C HIS A 468 -5.05 -15.46 -25.71
N ASP A 469 -5.96 -14.58 -26.16
CA ASP A 469 -6.15 -14.30 -27.59
C ASP A 469 -4.96 -13.51 -28.17
N TYR A 470 -4.18 -12.86 -27.30
CA TYR A 470 -2.95 -12.17 -27.70
C TYR A 470 -1.90 -13.14 -28.26
N TYR A 471 -1.92 -14.42 -27.87
CA TYR A 471 -1.03 -15.42 -28.44
C TYR A 471 -1.41 -15.83 -29.85
N SER A 472 -2.70 -15.84 -30.18
CA SER A 472 -3.19 -16.23 -31.50
C SER A 472 -2.98 -15.14 -32.56
N VAL A 473 -2.64 -13.91 -32.16
CA VAL A 473 -2.36 -12.82 -33.10
C VAL A 473 -0.89 -12.84 -33.50
N SER A 474 -0.60 -13.33 -34.71
CA SER A 474 0.75 -13.32 -35.29
C SER A 474 1.14 -11.95 -35.82
N ASN A 475 0.21 -11.25 -36.47
CA ASN A 475 0.37 -9.87 -36.93
C ASN A 475 -0.86 -9.05 -36.56
N TRP A 476 -0.64 -7.94 -35.86
CA TRP A 476 -1.68 -7.01 -35.44
C TRP A 476 -2.16 -6.09 -36.58
N GLU A 477 -1.35 -5.95 -37.62
CA GLU A 477 -1.59 -5.03 -38.75
C GLU A 477 -2.92 -5.27 -39.47
N PRO A 478 -3.27 -6.51 -39.91
CA PRO A 478 -4.49 -6.71 -40.68
C PRO A 478 -5.75 -6.42 -39.86
N LEU A 479 -5.70 -6.72 -38.56
CA LEU A 479 -6.81 -6.50 -37.64
C LEU A 479 -7.04 -5.00 -37.40
N VAL A 480 -5.97 -4.22 -37.23
CA VAL A 480 -6.07 -2.77 -37.04
C VAL A 480 -6.55 -2.10 -38.33
N LYS A 481 -6.02 -2.51 -39.49
CA LYS A 481 -6.46 -2.00 -40.79
C LYS A 481 -7.97 -2.18 -40.99
N ALA A 482 -8.48 -3.38 -40.75
CA ALA A 482 -9.90 -3.70 -40.89
C ALA A 482 -10.82 -2.86 -39.97
N ASP A 483 -10.44 -2.66 -38.70
CA ASP A 483 -11.22 -1.81 -37.76
C ASP A 483 -11.29 -0.34 -38.22
N ILE A 484 -10.18 0.18 -38.76
CA ILE A 484 -10.11 1.57 -39.21
C ILE A 484 -10.89 1.79 -40.49
N GLU A 485 -10.79 0.88 -41.46
CA GLU A 485 -11.62 0.90 -42.67
C GLU A 485 -13.11 0.88 -42.33
N GLN A 486 -13.52 0.03 -41.36
CA GLN A 486 -14.89 -0.01 -40.88
C GLN A 486 -15.34 1.32 -40.25
N GLN A 487 -14.47 1.96 -39.46
CA GLN A 487 -14.77 3.26 -38.84
C GLN A 487 -14.90 4.39 -39.85
N CYS A 488 -14.03 4.42 -40.87
CA CYS A 488 -14.12 5.39 -41.95
C CYS A 488 -15.46 5.27 -42.69
N ARG A 489 -15.90 4.02 -42.99
CA ARG A 489 -17.21 3.76 -43.60
C ARG A 489 -18.39 4.22 -42.73
N VAL A 490 -18.35 3.97 -41.42
CA VAL A 490 -19.41 4.40 -40.49
C VAL A 490 -19.44 5.92 -40.31
N SER A 491 -18.29 6.58 -40.31
CA SER A 491 -18.18 8.04 -40.23
C SER A 491 -18.74 8.73 -41.48
N ALA A 492 -18.41 8.21 -42.67
CA ALA A 492 -18.95 8.70 -43.94
C ALA A 492 -20.49 8.60 -43.99
N LYS A 493 -21.07 7.48 -43.50
CA LYS A 493 -22.53 7.29 -43.37
C LYS A 493 -23.23 8.16 -42.32
N ARG A 494 -22.49 8.86 -41.45
CA ARG A 494 -23.07 9.80 -40.45
C ARG A 494 -23.00 11.26 -40.88
N LYS A 495 -22.16 11.56 -41.87
CA LYS A 495 -22.01 12.91 -42.47
C LYS A 495 -22.94 13.12 -43.66
N ARG A 496 -23.41 12.02 -44.27
CA ARG A 496 -24.63 11.97 -45.06
C ARG A 496 -25.80 11.75 -44.11
#